data_AF-A0A1Y2ER54-F1
#
_entry.id   AF-A0A1Y2ER54-F1
#
_cell.length_a   1.000
_cell.length_b   1.000
_cell.length_c   1.000
_cell.angle_alpha   90.00
_cell.angle_beta   90.00
_cell.angle_gamma   90.00
#
_symmetry.space_group_name_H-M   'P 1'
#
loop_
_entity.id
_entity.type
_entity.pdbx_description
1 polymer ?
#
loop_
_entity_poly.entity_id
_entity_poly.type
_entity_poly.pdbx_seq_one_letter_code
_entity_poly.pdbx_strand_id
1 'polypeptide(L)'
;MNILILNIILLIFIFSKSECKDNKNEDNLLFDNFPEFRNIPSQELNVVNPSKYCKCHQKTVFFKYQSLIGEDNMNEDVTNIKIKDKEYFVTYCIRTVSKYLIDILKSNNLIRIGRDNRTDVNLYWRNLAKTSIAQKFENKYQRYNHMLDHSELSNKERLYQNYRIFRDKYPNDFNYIPETYTKDDVDLVLSNFKNYTVSENNLWLIKPKNLLQGKGIRFLKSINDYKKGNLVTKYISNPLLINNKKFDLRVYLLETGHDPLKIYIYKEFFARMATEDYDVDIKNLDNTFKHLTNIHVQQKNEKRKNDFVLSYQETKDYIEKEYNIDFSKIWDDIKDIAVKSFITLNHIETNKEQNYTLHSNNLFHLSGFDIMIDRNKKSWLIEVNDHPAISDKEVEVLNYKLLNDILNVAGIVPYSHKTGLAYEEECKYKDTLDEVIQQSICEFTRPLGGFERIFPKKENIDYYKKFFKKVTPNNQVLWDEIKKFDLNIEENNKFIKREL
;
A
#
# COMPACT_ATOMS: atom_id res chain seq x y z
N MET A 1 36.33 16.32 -51.10
CA MET A 1 36.06 17.35 -50.07
C MET A 1 35.15 16.70 -49.04
N ASN A 2 35.65 15.73 -48.28
CA ASN A 2 36.60 15.86 -47.18
C ASN A 2 36.11 16.85 -46.10
N ILE A 3 36.00 16.30 -44.89
CA ILE A 3 35.80 16.91 -43.57
C ILE A 3 34.31 17.07 -43.21
N LEU A 4 33.68 15.93 -42.83
CA LEU A 4 33.48 15.47 -41.44
C LEU A 4 32.33 16.24 -40.77
N ILE A 5 31.13 15.67 -40.59
CA ILE A 5 30.84 14.43 -39.84
C ILE A 5 31.73 14.35 -38.60
N LEU A 6 31.64 15.34 -37.69
CA LEU A 6 32.18 15.18 -36.33
C LEU A 6 31.47 16.02 -35.24
N ASN A 7 30.38 16.75 -35.53
CA ASN A 7 29.80 17.70 -34.58
C ASN A 7 28.39 17.40 -34.06
N ILE A 8 27.86 16.19 -34.26
CA ILE A 8 26.54 15.80 -33.68
C ILE A 8 26.63 14.52 -32.81
N ILE A 9 27.80 13.88 -32.70
CA ILE A 9 28.01 12.69 -31.84
C ILE A 9 28.74 13.02 -30.51
N LEU A 10 29.18 14.26 -30.29
CA LEU A 10 29.96 14.63 -29.10
C LEU A 10 29.18 15.40 -28.00
N LEU A 11 27.87 15.16 -27.88
CA LEU A 11 27.01 15.77 -26.84
C LEU A 11 26.27 14.73 -25.98
N ILE A 12 26.73 13.47 -26.00
CA ILE A 12 26.21 12.36 -25.18
C ILE A 12 27.22 11.93 -24.07
N PHE A 13 28.37 12.60 -23.91
CA PHE A 13 29.38 12.22 -22.91
C PHE A 13 29.87 13.36 -21.99
N ILE A 14 28.97 14.29 -21.63
CA ILE A 14 29.28 15.31 -20.60
C ILE A 14 28.18 15.29 -19.54
N PHE A 15 28.16 14.23 -18.74
CA PHE A 15 27.70 14.29 -17.35
C PHE A 15 28.82 13.70 -16.47
N SER A 16 29.54 14.64 -15.84
CA SER A 16 30.35 14.51 -14.63
C SER A 16 31.11 13.18 -14.42
N LYS A 17 32.23 13.03 -15.13
CA LYS A 17 33.47 12.68 -14.40
C LYS A 17 33.90 13.95 -13.66
N SER A 18 33.39 14.17 -12.45
CA SER A 18 34.12 14.98 -11.50
C SER A 18 35.32 14.16 -11.07
N GLU A 19 36.51 14.66 -11.38
CA GLU A 19 37.76 14.17 -10.83
C GLU A 19 37.61 14.01 -9.32
N CYS A 20 37.56 12.75 -8.85
CA CYS A 20 37.90 12.44 -7.46
C CYS A 20 39.36 12.83 -7.28
N LYS A 21 39.59 14.07 -6.85
CA LYS A 21 40.83 14.42 -6.17
C LYS A 21 40.90 13.52 -4.95
N ASP A 22 41.93 12.69 -4.93
CA ASP A 22 42.44 11.98 -3.75
C ASP A 22 42.70 13.00 -2.63
N ASN A 23 41.68 13.36 -1.87
CA ASN A 23 41.83 13.85 -0.49
C ASN A 23 41.59 12.65 0.43
N LYS A 24 42.56 11.73 0.43
CA LYS A 24 42.76 10.80 1.54
C LYS A 24 43.05 11.64 2.78
N ASN A 25 42.01 12.04 3.53
CA ASN A 25 42.02 12.28 4.99
C ASN A 25 40.73 12.89 5.59
N GLU A 26 39.64 13.15 4.85
CA GLU A 26 38.41 13.74 5.46
C GLU A 26 37.19 12.81 5.60
N ASP A 27 37.15 11.65 4.93
CA ASP A 27 35.92 10.81 4.89
C ASP A 27 35.76 9.78 6.02
N ASN A 28 36.73 9.66 6.94
CA ASN A 28 36.57 8.80 8.12
C ASN A 28 35.76 9.46 9.25
N LEU A 29 35.39 10.73 9.11
CA LEU A 29 34.79 11.54 10.19
C LEU A 29 33.25 11.62 10.17
N LEU A 30 32.55 11.10 9.17
CA LEU A 30 31.09 11.21 9.14
C LEU A 30 30.43 10.32 10.20
N PHE A 31 30.74 9.02 10.27
CA PHE A 31 30.01 8.04 11.11
C PHE A 31 30.45 8.03 12.58
N ASP A 32 31.72 8.28 12.90
CA ASP A 32 32.17 8.34 14.30
C ASP A 32 31.67 9.58 15.05
N ASN A 33 31.21 10.60 14.33
CA ASN A 33 30.65 11.82 14.91
C ASN A 33 29.18 11.70 15.32
N PHE A 34 28.42 10.73 14.79
CA PHE A 34 27.03 10.50 15.21
C PHE A 34 27.01 9.94 16.63
N PRO A 35 26.39 10.65 17.59
CA PRO A 35 26.23 10.14 18.95
C PRO A 35 25.60 8.74 18.97
N GLU A 36 24.70 8.46 18.02
CA GLU A 36 24.01 7.18 17.88
C GLU A 36 24.93 6.01 17.52
N PHE A 37 26.08 6.26 16.89
CA PHE A 37 27.04 5.21 16.48
C PHE A 37 28.25 5.06 17.42
N ARG A 38 28.47 6.00 18.36
CA ARG A 38 29.70 6.02 19.18
C ARG A 38 29.90 4.75 20.01
N ASN A 39 28.81 4.17 20.51
CA ASN A 39 28.85 3.01 21.41
C ASN A 39 28.37 1.71 20.74
N ILE A 40 28.31 1.66 19.41
CA ILE A 40 27.85 0.48 18.65
C ILE A 40 29.04 -0.06 17.85
N PRO A 41 29.75 -1.10 18.34
CA PRO A 41 30.93 -1.64 17.67
C PRO A 41 30.59 -2.52 16.46
N SER A 42 29.36 -3.02 16.39
CA SER A 42 28.85 -3.84 15.30
C SER A 42 27.33 -3.89 15.35
N GLN A 43 26.70 -4.13 14.20
CA GLN A 43 25.26 -4.38 14.08
C GLN A 43 25.03 -5.83 13.65
N GLU A 44 24.22 -6.57 14.41
CA GLU A 44 23.82 -7.94 14.09
C GLU A 44 22.43 -7.94 13.46
N LEU A 45 22.31 -8.48 12.26
CA LEU A 45 21.08 -8.47 11.47
C LEU A 45 20.76 -9.88 11.00
N ASN A 46 19.47 -10.24 11.05
CA ASN A 46 18.96 -11.36 10.26
C ASN A 46 18.71 -10.85 8.84
N VAL A 47 19.22 -11.56 7.84
CA VAL A 47 19.07 -11.20 6.43
C VAL A 47 18.56 -12.39 5.63
N VAL A 48 17.70 -12.11 4.66
CA VAL A 48 17.25 -13.09 3.69
C VAL A 48 18.38 -13.30 2.68
N ASN A 49 18.78 -14.55 2.47
CA ASN A 49 19.70 -14.89 1.41
C ASN A 49 19.05 -14.66 0.05
N PRO A 50 19.82 -14.24 -0.97
CA PRO A 50 19.25 -13.97 -2.27
C PRO A 50 18.75 -15.24 -2.94
N SER A 51 17.55 -15.18 -3.51
CA SER A 51 17.02 -16.27 -4.32
C SER A 51 17.85 -16.50 -5.58
N LYS A 52 17.89 -17.74 -6.07
CA LYS A 52 18.50 -18.10 -7.36
C LYS A 52 17.91 -17.35 -8.57
N TYR A 53 16.69 -16.83 -8.45
CA TYR A 53 16.05 -16.00 -9.48
C TYR A 53 16.47 -14.53 -9.40
N CYS A 54 16.94 -14.08 -8.24
CA CYS A 54 17.47 -12.74 -8.03
C CYS A 54 18.95 -12.70 -8.44
N LYS A 55 19.23 -12.33 -9.71
CA LYS A 55 20.60 -12.18 -10.24
C LYS A 55 21.44 -11.15 -9.49
N CYS A 56 20.75 -10.28 -8.79
CA CYS A 56 21.32 -9.19 -8.03
C CYS A 56 22.01 -9.63 -6.74
N HIS A 57 21.78 -10.87 -6.31
CA HIS A 57 22.28 -11.42 -5.05
C HIS A 57 22.06 -10.46 -3.85
N GLN A 58 20.96 -9.72 -3.87
CA GLN A 58 20.68 -8.67 -2.91
C GLN A 58 20.16 -9.26 -1.59
N LYS A 59 20.92 -9.07 -0.51
CA LYS A 59 20.48 -9.37 0.85
C LYS A 59 19.58 -8.25 1.38
N THR A 60 18.49 -8.62 2.03
CA THR A 60 17.59 -7.69 2.72
C THR A 60 17.42 -8.11 4.17
N VAL A 61 17.29 -7.15 5.09
CA VAL A 61 16.95 -7.44 6.48
C VAL A 61 15.65 -8.22 6.55
N PHE A 62 15.68 -9.34 7.28
CA PHE A 62 14.53 -10.15 7.61
C PHE A 62 13.94 -9.69 8.94
N PHE A 63 12.68 -9.25 8.91
CA PHE A 63 11.93 -8.83 10.08
C PHE A 63 11.17 -10.02 10.65
N LYS A 64 11.71 -10.54 11.76
CA LYS A 64 11.14 -11.67 12.48
C LYS A 64 9.96 -11.20 13.35
N TYR A 65 8.88 -11.98 13.38
CA TYR A 65 7.79 -11.82 14.33
C TYR A 65 8.33 -11.88 15.77
N GLN A 66 7.90 -10.93 16.60
CA GLN A 66 8.28 -10.92 18.01
C GLN A 66 7.74 -12.15 18.74
N SER A 67 8.48 -12.61 19.74
CA SER A 67 8.11 -13.77 20.57
C SER A 67 6.71 -13.66 21.21
N LEU A 68 6.26 -12.44 21.50
CA LEU A 68 4.94 -12.15 22.07
C LEU A 68 3.76 -12.46 21.13
N ILE A 69 4.02 -12.68 19.84
CA ILE A 69 3.00 -13.01 18.82
C ILE A 69 2.69 -14.52 18.82
N GLY A 70 3.53 -15.35 19.46
CA GLY A 70 3.31 -16.81 19.59
C GLY A 70 3.58 -17.64 18.33
N GLU A 71 3.62 -17.01 17.15
CA GLU A 71 3.95 -17.64 15.87
C GLU A 71 5.33 -17.19 15.37
N ASP A 72 6.16 -18.14 14.94
CA ASP A 72 7.46 -17.85 14.33
C ASP A 72 7.30 -17.77 12.80
N ASN A 73 7.71 -16.66 12.17
CA ASN A 73 7.73 -16.51 10.72
C ASN A 73 9.10 -16.84 10.10
N MET A 74 10.02 -17.48 10.84
CA MET A 74 11.36 -17.80 10.33
C MET A 74 11.30 -18.53 8.98
N ASN A 75 12.17 -18.08 8.08
CA ASN A 75 12.37 -18.61 6.74
C ASN A 75 13.73 -19.33 6.70
N GLU A 76 13.79 -20.49 6.04
CA GLU A 76 14.98 -21.35 5.95
C GLU A 76 16.18 -20.64 5.26
N ASP A 77 15.91 -19.65 4.41
CA ASP A 77 16.91 -18.86 3.71
C ASP A 77 17.46 -17.67 4.54
N VAL A 78 17.14 -17.58 5.84
CA VAL A 78 17.60 -16.48 6.70
C VAL A 78 18.94 -16.81 7.35
N THR A 79 19.90 -15.89 7.23
CA THR A 79 21.21 -15.97 7.91
C THR A 79 21.42 -14.78 8.84
N ASN A 80 22.28 -14.95 9.84
CA ASN A 80 22.72 -13.86 10.70
C ASN A 80 24.05 -13.30 10.17
N ILE A 81 24.11 -11.97 10.01
CA ILE A 81 25.34 -11.26 9.64
C ILE A 81 25.74 -10.29 10.74
N LYS A 82 27.04 -10.01 10.83
CA LYS A 82 27.62 -9.06 11.78
C LYS A 82 28.40 -7.98 11.04
N ILE A 83 27.76 -6.83 10.87
CA ILE A 83 28.35 -5.67 10.21
C ILE A 83 29.21 -4.92 11.23
N LYS A 84 30.51 -4.81 10.97
CA LYS A 84 31.46 -4.02 11.79
C LYS A 84 31.71 -2.63 11.22
N ASP A 85 31.64 -2.50 9.90
CA ASP A 85 31.86 -1.22 9.23
C ASP A 85 30.58 -0.37 9.30
N LYS A 86 30.70 0.77 9.99
CA LYS A 86 29.60 1.68 10.29
C LYS A 86 28.97 2.29 9.04
N GLU A 87 29.69 2.33 7.91
CA GLU A 87 29.11 2.85 6.68
C GLU A 87 27.95 1.99 6.16
N TYR A 88 27.87 0.70 6.52
CA TYR A 88 26.80 -0.23 6.11
C TYR A 88 25.72 -0.42 7.18
N PHE A 89 25.80 0.31 8.30
CA PHE A 89 24.80 0.18 9.36
C PHE A 89 23.41 0.52 8.84
N VAL A 90 22.45 -0.38 9.09
CA VAL A 90 21.06 -0.18 8.70
C VAL A 90 20.39 0.76 9.69
N THR A 91 19.98 1.90 9.16
CA THR A 91 19.44 3.02 9.91
C THR A 91 18.00 3.34 9.52
N TYR A 92 17.30 4.00 10.45
CA TYR A 92 15.95 4.48 10.18
C TYR A 92 15.67 5.85 10.79
N CYS A 93 14.82 6.62 10.12
CA CYS A 93 14.19 7.82 10.62
C CYS A 93 12.67 7.62 10.71
N ILE A 94 12.09 7.91 11.87
CA ILE A 94 10.65 7.72 12.10
C ILE A 94 10.00 9.01 12.62
N ARG A 95 8.91 9.42 11.96
CA ARG A 95 8.00 10.51 12.34
C ARG A 95 6.59 9.95 12.53
N THR A 96 6.48 8.93 13.37
CA THR A 96 5.20 8.37 13.85
C THR A 96 5.25 8.13 15.35
N VAL A 97 4.07 7.94 15.93
CA VAL A 97 3.82 7.52 17.31
C VAL A 97 3.48 6.03 17.42
N SER A 98 3.52 5.26 16.31
CA SER A 98 3.26 3.82 16.35
C SER A 98 4.32 3.10 17.18
N LYS A 99 3.90 2.61 18.35
CA LYS A 99 4.74 1.78 19.23
C LYS A 99 5.14 0.48 18.54
N TYR A 100 4.22 -0.15 17.81
CA TYR A 100 4.44 -1.42 17.11
C TYR A 100 5.62 -1.36 16.14
N LEU A 101 5.65 -0.34 15.29
CA LEU A 101 6.76 -0.16 14.35
C LEU A 101 8.09 0.11 15.06
N ILE A 102 8.08 0.94 16.12
CA ILE A 102 9.28 1.21 16.91
C ILE A 102 9.81 -0.07 17.56
N ASP A 103 8.92 -0.89 18.11
CA ASP A 103 9.27 -2.16 18.74
C ASP A 103 9.85 -3.15 17.71
N ILE A 104 9.25 -3.26 16.51
CA ILE A 104 9.76 -4.09 15.40
C ILE A 104 11.17 -3.68 14.97
N LEU A 105 11.39 -2.39 14.72
CA LEU A 105 12.70 -1.90 14.25
C LEU A 105 13.78 -2.12 15.32
N LYS A 106 13.46 -1.89 16.59
CA LYS A 106 14.37 -2.13 17.72
C LYS A 106 14.68 -3.61 17.93
N SER A 107 13.66 -4.48 17.88
CA SER A 107 13.86 -5.92 18.09
C SER A 107 14.67 -6.58 16.98
N ASN A 108 14.74 -5.95 15.80
CA ASN A 108 15.57 -6.37 14.67
C ASN A 108 16.88 -5.56 14.56
N ASN A 109 17.31 -4.90 15.65
CA ASN A 109 18.60 -4.20 15.77
C ASN A 109 18.84 -3.05 14.78
N LEU A 110 17.80 -2.43 14.21
CA LEU A 110 17.98 -1.23 13.40
C LEU A 110 18.34 -0.02 14.26
N ILE A 111 19.17 0.88 13.71
CA ILE A 111 19.67 2.04 14.44
C ILE A 111 18.84 3.28 14.11
N ARG A 112 18.26 3.90 15.13
CA ARG A 112 17.48 5.12 14.96
C ARG A 112 18.40 6.32 14.78
N ILE A 113 18.17 7.13 13.74
CA ILE A 113 18.83 8.42 13.55
C ILE A 113 17.92 9.57 13.97
N GLY A 114 18.47 10.55 14.69
CA GLY A 114 17.79 11.70 15.28
C GLY A 114 17.01 12.63 14.32
N ARG A 115 16.35 13.65 14.91
CA ARG A 115 15.24 14.45 14.34
C ARG A 115 15.62 15.48 13.26
N ASP A 116 16.84 15.49 12.72
CA ASP A 116 17.31 16.61 11.87
C ASP A 116 17.00 16.42 10.39
N ASN A 117 15.75 16.09 10.03
CA ASN A 117 15.28 15.93 8.64
C ASN A 117 16.24 15.14 7.71
N ARG A 118 17.11 14.29 8.29
CA ARG A 118 18.14 13.57 7.55
C ARG A 118 17.47 12.49 6.72
N THR A 119 17.71 12.54 5.42
CA THR A 119 17.13 11.60 4.47
C THR A 119 18.07 10.46 4.15
N ASP A 120 19.37 10.61 4.38
CA ASP A 120 20.35 9.52 4.30
C ASP A 120 20.16 8.51 5.45
N VAL A 121 19.17 7.64 5.27
CA VAL A 121 18.82 6.48 6.10
C VAL A 121 18.26 5.40 5.17
N ASN A 122 18.35 4.14 5.58
CA ASN A 122 17.77 3.03 4.80
C ASN A 122 16.24 3.09 4.80
N LEU A 123 15.63 3.42 5.94
CA LEU A 123 14.17 3.54 6.07
C LEU A 123 13.75 4.90 6.61
N TYR A 124 12.95 5.64 5.85
CA TYR A 124 12.25 6.83 6.30
C TYR A 124 10.76 6.52 6.44
N TRP A 125 10.22 6.58 7.66
CA TRP A 125 8.81 6.34 7.92
C TRP A 125 8.12 7.59 8.50
N ARG A 126 6.96 7.96 7.94
CA ARG A 126 6.12 9.06 8.44
C ARG A 126 4.67 8.63 8.49
N ASN A 127 3.91 9.26 9.39
CA ASN A 127 2.45 9.26 9.25
C ASN A 127 2.10 10.03 7.99
N LEU A 128 2.17 11.35 7.97
CA LEU A 128 1.75 12.13 6.80
C LEU A 128 2.79 12.15 5.68
N ALA A 129 2.31 11.92 4.45
CA ALA A 129 3.07 12.04 3.21
C ALA A 129 3.70 13.43 3.06
N LYS A 130 4.93 13.48 2.54
CA LYS A 130 5.63 14.72 2.20
C LYS A 130 6.58 14.47 1.03
N THR A 131 6.15 14.83 -0.18
CA THR A 131 6.89 14.66 -1.44
C THR A 131 8.32 15.21 -1.37
N SER A 132 8.53 16.32 -0.66
CA SER A 132 9.87 16.92 -0.51
C SER A 132 10.87 16.08 0.29
N ILE A 133 10.44 14.97 0.92
CA ILE A 133 11.34 14.01 1.56
C ILE A 133 11.85 13.02 0.52
N ALA A 134 10.94 12.45 -0.26
CA ALA A 134 11.26 11.53 -1.36
C ALA A 134 12.25 12.17 -2.36
N GLN A 135 12.05 13.46 -2.68
CA GLN A 135 12.94 14.22 -3.59
C GLN A 135 14.40 14.34 -3.13
N LYS A 136 14.70 14.02 -1.88
CA LYS A 136 16.07 14.07 -1.32
C LYS A 136 16.72 12.68 -1.24
N PHE A 137 16.07 11.67 -1.80
CA PHE A 137 16.65 10.33 -1.86
C PHE A 137 17.62 10.31 -3.03
N GLU A 138 18.86 9.93 -2.73
CA GLU A 138 19.97 9.90 -3.69
C GLU A 138 20.34 8.45 -4.03
N ASN A 139 19.86 7.47 -3.25
CA ASN A 139 20.22 6.08 -3.37
C ASN A 139 19.01 5.15 -3.55
N LYS A 140 19.13 4.20 -4.47
CA LYS A 140 18.11 3.17 -4.81
C LYS A 140 17.72 2.22 -3.67
N TYR A 141 18.53 2.14 -2.61
CA TYR A 141 18.28 1.28 -1.44
C TYR A 141 17.55 2.00 -0.30
N GLN A 142 17.32 3.31 -0.42
CA GLN A 142 16.48 4.04 0.54
C GLN A 142 15.00 3.67 0.35
N ARG A 143 14.23 3.71 1.43
CA ARG A 143 12.81 3.34 1.44
C ARG A 143 11.96 4.41 2.12
N TYR A 144 10.86 4.79 1.49
CA TYR A 144 9.89 5.75 2.00
C TYR A 144 8.48 5.18 1.92
N ASN A 145 7.74 5.25 3.03
CA ASN A 145 6.43 4.61 3.18
C ASN A 145 5.26 5.38 2.55
N HIS A 146 5.51 6.22 1.55
CA HIS A 146 4.46 6.90 0.79
C HIS A 146 4.77 7.00 -0.70
N MET A 147 3.74 6.79 -1.53
CA MET A 147 3.71 7.27 -2.91
C MET A 147 3.48 8.79 -2.95
N LEU A 148 3.71 9.42 -4.10
CA LEU A 148 3.81 10.89 -4.18
C LEU A 148 2.46 11.59 -4.28
N ASP A 149 1.44 10.92 -4.80
CA ASP A 149 0.09 11.39 -5.09
C ASP A 149 -1.02 10.42 -4.68
N HIS A 150 -0.75 9.48 -3.75
CA HIS A 150 -1.76 8.52 -3.28
C HIS A 150 -3.07 9.17 -2.77
N SER A 151 -3.05 10.47 -2.43
CA SER A 151 -4.25 11.27 -2.17
C SER A 151 -5.30 11.26 -3.30
N GLU A 152 -4.89 10.94 -4.53
CA GLU A 152 -5.77 10.73 -5.69
C GLU A 152 -6.68 9.50 -5.53
N LEU A 153 -6.30 8.53 -4.70
CA LEU A 153 -7.12 7.38 -4.31
C LEU A 153 -7.81 7.56 -2.96
N SER A 154 -7.16 8.17 -1.98
CA SER A 154 -7.72 8.26 -0.62
C SER A 154 -8.68 9.43 -0.41
N ASN A 155 -8.55 10.49 -1.21
CA ASN A 155 -9.54 11.54 -1.21
C ASN A 155 -10.81 11.06 -1.92
N LYS A 156 -11.92 10.98 -1.19
CA LYS A 156 -13.22 10.49 -1.70
C LYS A 156 -13.67 11.15 -3.02
N GLU A 157 -13.41 12.44 -3.18
CA GLU A 157 -13.76 13.17 -4.41
C GLU A 157 -12.86 12.73 -5.56
N ARG A 158 -11.54 12.75 -5.36
CA ARG A 158 -10.55 12.36 -6.40
C ARG A 158 -10.70 10.90 -6.79
N LEU A 159 -10.93 10.00 -5.83
CA LEU A 159 -11.19 8.59 -6.07
C LEU A 159 -12.30 8.40 -7.10
N TYR A 160 -13.44 9.05 -6.89
CA TYR A 160 -14.58 8.92 -7.79
C TYR A 160 -14.33 9.61 -9.14
N GLN A 161 -13.70 10.79 -9.15
CA GLN A 161 -13.34 11.48 -10.39
C GLN A 161 -12.42 10.64 -11.27
N ASN A 162 -11.38 10.05 -10.67
CA ASN A 162 -10.44 9.16 -11.35
C ASN A 162 -11.14 7.88 -11.82
N TYR A 163 -11.89 7.21 -10.95
CA TYR A 163 -12.69 6.03 -11.30
C TYR A 163 -13.65 6.28 -12.46
N ARG A 164 -14.36 7.43 -12.47
CA ARG A 164 -15.36 7.76 -13.49
C ARG A 164 -14.77 7.78 -14.90
N ILE A 165 -13.54 8.28 -15.07
CA ILE A 165 -12.84 8.28 -16.37
C ILE A 165 -12.74 6.85 -16.92
N PHE A 166 -12.48 5.87 -16.07
CA PHE A 166 -12.37 4.47 -16.46
C PHE A 166 -13.73 3.79 -16.59
N ARG A 167 -14.68 4.06 -15.68
CA ARG A 167 -16.07 3.61 -15.81
C ARG A 167 -16.70 4.00 -17.13
N ASP A 168 -16.55 5.27 -17.53
CA ASP A 168 -17.18 5.77 -18.76
C ASP A 168 -16.58 5.09 -20.01
N LYS A 169 -15.32 4.64 -19.94
CA LYS A 169 -14.65 3.89 -21.01
C LYS A 169 -14.86 2.37 -20.94
N TYR A 170 -14.98 1.81 -19.75
CA TYR A 170 -15.05 0.37 -19.47
C TYR A 170 -16.19 0.06 -18.45
N PRO A 171 -17.45 0.34 -18.78
CA PRO A 171 -18.56 0.29 -17.80
C PRO A 171 -18.82 -1.11 -17.23
N ASN A 172 -18.46 -2.16 -17.95
CA ASN A 172 -18.60 -3.54 -17.47
C ASN A 172 -17.48 -3.96 -16.51
N ASP A 173 -16.30 -3.34 -16.61
CA ASP A 173 -15.13 -3.67 -15.79
C ASP A 173 -15.03 -2.75 -14.55
N PHE A 174 -15.49 -1.50 -14.66
CA PHE A 174 -15.45 -0.48 -13.60
C PHE A 174 -16.86 -0.17 -13.12
N ASN A 175 -17.48 -1.11 -12.41
CA ASN A 175 -18.83 -0.97 -11.85
C ASN A 175 -18.86 -1.18 -10.33
N TYR A 176 -17.71 -1.09 -9.67
CA TYR A 176 -17.50 -1.49 -8.27
C TYR A 176 -17.52 -0.32 -7.26
N ILE A 177 -17.68 0.93 -7.70
CA ILE A 177 -17.97 2.07 -6.81
C ILE A 177 -19.44 2.48 -6.97
N PRO A 178 -20.20 2.64 -5.87
CA PRO A 178 -21.57 3.13 -5.93
C PRO A 178 -21.66 4.48 -6.64
N GLU A 179 -22.75 4.70 -7.38
CA GLU A 179 -22.99 5.95 -8.09
C GLU A 179 -22.81 7.15 -7.14
N THR A 180 -21.97 8.11 -7.54
CA THR A 180 -21.60 9.24 -6.70
C THR A 180 -21.63 10.53 -7.52
N TYR A 181 -22.02 11.62 -6.87
CA TYR A 181 -21.93 12.96 -7.42
C TYR A 181 -20.92 13.74 -6.59
N THR A 182 -20.05 14.47 -7.28
CA THR A 182 -18.95 15.26 -6.72
C THR A 182 -19.26 16.76 -6.78
N LYS A 183 -18.32 17.61 -6.36
CA LYS A 183 -18.47 19.06 -6.52
C LYS A 183 -18.62 19.49 -7.98
N ASP A 184 -18.20 18.66 -8.94
CA ASP A 184 -18.26 18.99 -10.37
C ASP A 184 -19.66 18.69 -10.93
N ASP A 185 -20.52 18.03 -10.14
CA ASP A 185 -21.83 17.56 -10.57
C ASP A 185 -22.98 18.34 -9.92
N VAL A 186 -22.74 19.58 -9.45
CA VAL A 186 -23.76 20.38 -8.73
C VAL A 186 -25.06 20.48 -9.53
N ASP A 187 -24.99 20.81 -10.81
CA ASP A 187 -26.18 21.03 -11.63
C ASP A 187 -26.94 19.71 -11.86
N LEU A 188 -26.21 18.60 -12.00
CA LEU A 188 -26.79 17.25 -12.08
C LEU A 188 -27.47 16.84 -10.76
N VAL A 189 -26.87 17.18 -9.62
CA VAL A 189 -27.51 16.92 -8.31
C VAL A 189 -28.79 17.75 -8.19
N LEU A 190 -28.74 19.04 -8.52
CA LEU A 190 -29.91 19.92 -8.44
C LEU A 190 -31.04 19.46 -9.37
N SER A 191 -30.72 18.96 -10.57
CA SER A 191 -31.72 18.46 -11.52
C SER A 191 -32.27 17.09 -11.13
N ASN A 192 -31.39 16.11 -10.88
CA ASN A 192 -31.78 14.72 -10.61
C ASN A 192 -32.53 14.58 -9.28
N PHE A 193 -32.23 15.43 -8.30
CA PHE A 193 -32.84 15.36 -6.97
C PHE A 193 -33.91 16.41 -6.71
N LYS A 194 -34.29 17.25 -7.70
CA LYS A 194 -35.31 18.30 -7.55
C LYS A 194 -36.63 17.79 -6.94
N ASN A 195 -37.09 16.64 -7.44
CA ASN A 195 -38.33 15.97 -6.99
C ASN A 195 -38.01 14.64 -6.28
N TYR A 196 -36.81 14.50 -5.73
CA TYR A 196 -36.40 13.27 -5.07
C TYR A 196 -37.27 12.99 -3.84
N THR A 197 -37.70 11.74 -3.74
CA THR A 197 -38.41 11.20 -2.58
C THR A 197 -37.67 9.96 -2.09
N VAL A 198 -37.63 9.84 -0.77
CA VAL A 198 -36.99 8.71 -0.08
C VAL A 198 -37.87 7.47 -0.26
N SER A 199 -37.26 6.36 -0.68
CA SER A 199 -37.88 5.04 -0.71
C SER A 199 -36.84 3.96 -0.42
N GLU A 200 -37.26 2.76 -0.04
CA GLU A 200 -36.35 1.66 0.34
C GLU A 200 -35.35 1.30 -0.78
N ASN A 201 -35.76 1.46 -2.04
CA ASN A 201 -34.93 1.19 -3.22
C ASN A 201 -34.21 2.44 -3.76
N ASN A 202 -34.49 3.61 -3.19
CA ASN A 202 -33.88 4.87 -3.62
C ASN A 202 -33.39 5.69 -2.41
N LEU A 203 -32.25 5.25 -1.88
CA LEU A 203 -31.56 5.92 -0.78
C LEU A 203 -30.20 6.45 -1.22
N TRP A 204 -29.86 7.64 -0.72
CA TRP A 204 -28.62 8.33 -1.01
C TRP A 204 -28.04 8.92 0.27
N LEU A 205 -26.71 8.94 0.36
CA LEU A 205 -25.96 9.52 1.47
C LEU A 205 -25.33 10.84 1.03
N ILE A 206 -25.41 11.83 1.91
CA ILE A 206 -24.56 13.02 1.88
C ILE A 206 -23.29 12.71 2.67
N LYS A 207 -22.13 12.87 2.05
CA LYS A 207 -20.82 12.77 2.71
C LYS A 207 -20.13 14.14 2.66
N PRO A 208 -19.88 14.79 3.81
CA PRO A 208 -19.26 16.12 3.84
C PRO A 208 -17.80 16.12 3.35
N LYS A 209 -17.43 17.17 2.63
CA LYS A 209 -16.04 17.42 2.21
C LYS A 209 -15.22 17.78 3.45
N ASN A 210 -14.17 17.00 3.75
CA ASN A 210 -13.23 17.20 4.87
C ASN A 210 -13.64 16.63 6.24
N LEU A 211 -14.67 15.78 6.32
CA LEU A 211 -14.94 15.01 7.55
C LEU A 211 -14.49 13.56 7.41
N LEU A 212 -13.92 13.03 8.49
CA LEU A 212 -13.44 11.65 8.60
C LEU A 212 -14.27 10.89 9.64
N GLN A 213 -14.07 9.56 9.71
CA GLN A 213 -14.63 8.71 10.78
C GLN A 213 -16.16 8.72 10.85
N GLY A 214 -16.84 8.81 9.70
CA GLY A 214 -18.30 8.84 9.62
C GLY A 214 -18.96 10.14 10.06
N LYS A 215 -18.19 11.16 10.47
CA LYS A 215 -18.75 12.43 10.96
C LYS A 215 -19.54 13.14 9.86
N GLY A 216 -20.78 13.49 10.18
CA GLY A 216 -21.67 14.25 9.30
C GLY A 216 -22.24 13.47 8.11
N ILE A 217 -21.96 12.16 7.99
CA ILE A 217 -22.63 11.30 7.01
C ILE A 217 -24.10 11.14 7.43
N ARG A 218 -25.01 11.36 6.49
CA ARG A 218 -26.45 11.24 6.71
C ARG A 218 -27.17 10.94 5.41
N PHE A 219 -28.41 10.48 5.50
CA PHE A 219 -29.26 10.31 4.33
C PHE A 219 -29.69 11.66 3.73
N LEU A 220 -29.74 11.71 2.40
CA LEU A 220 -30.44 12.74 1.66
C LEU A 220 -31.95 12.49 1.81
N LYS A 221 -32.68 13.43 2.43
CA LYS A 221 -34.15 13.35 2.57
C LYS A 221 -34.86 14.20 1.52
N SER A 222 -34.27 15.34 1.18
CA SER A 222 -34.70 16.21 0.08
C SER A 222 -33.52 16.97 -0.52
N ILE A 223 -33.69 17.60 -1.69
CA ILE A 223 -32.62 18.43 -2.26
C ILE A 223 -32.19 19.59 -1.35
N ASN A 224 -33.08 20.07 -0.48
CA ASN A 224 -32.76 21.16 0.47
C ASN A 224 -31.70 20.75 1.50
N ASP A 225 -31.48 19.46 1.70
CA ASP A 225 -30.40 18.95 2.53
C ASP A 225 -29.02 19.12 1.89
N TYR A 226 -28.97 19.22 0.56
CA TYR A 226 -27.71 19.26 -0.17
C TYR A 226 -27.02 20.62 0.02
N LYS A 227 -25.73 20.56 0.40
CA LYS A 227 -24.85 21.73 0.43
C LYS A 227 -23.80 21.56 -0.65
N LYS A 228 -23.60 22.59 -1.46
CA LYS A 228 -22.61 22.61 -2.55
C LYS A 228 -21.25 22.13 -2.04
N GLY A 229 -20.67 21.18 -2.76
CA GLY A 229 -19.37 20.59 -2.44
C GLY A 229 -19.41 19.33 -1.57
N ASN A 230 -20.56 18.95 -1.01
CA ASN A 230 -20.71 17.61 -0.42
C ASN A 230 -20.81 16.55 -1.52
N LEU A 231 -20.35 15.33 -1.22
CA LEU A 231 -20.60 14.19 -2.10
C LEU A 231 -22.00 13.65 -1.85
N VAL A 232 -22.67 13.20 -2.91
CA VAL A 232 -23.95 12.49 -2.85
C VAL A 232 -23.74 11.10 -3.43
N THR A 233 -23.80 10.05 -2.62
CA THR A 233 -23.47 8.66 -3.02
C THR A 233 -24.67 7.75 -2.82
N LYS A 234 -24.96 6.88 -3.80
CA LYS A 234 -26.02 5.87 -3.72
C LYS A 234 -25.76 4.97 -2.52
N TYR A 235 -26.78 4.76 -1.70
CA TYR A 235 -26.71 3.87 -0.56
C TYR A 235 -26.92 2.42 -1.00
N ILE A 236 -26.06 1.52 -0.53
CA ILE A 236 -26.25 0.06 -0.68
C ILE A 236 -27.25 -0.38 0.38
N SER A 237 -28.53 -0.50 -0.01
CA SER A 237 -29.65 -0.86 0.87
C SER A 237 -29.86 -2.37 1.04
N ASN A 238 -29.13 -3.19 0.27
CA ASN A 238 -29.16 -4.65 0.31
C ASN A 238 -27.80 -5.25 0.75
N PRO A 239 -27.17 -4.79 1.86
CA PRO A 239 -25.90 -5.36 2.30
C PRO A 239 -26.07 -6.83 2.70
N LEU A 240 -25.01 -7.61 2.50
CA LEU A 240 -24.83 -8.88 3.20
C LEU A 240 -24.73 -8.59 4.70
N LEU A 241 -25.29 -9.47 5.54
CA LEU A 241 -25.36 -9.25 6.99
C LEU A 241 -24.60 -10.34 7.74
N ILE A 242 -24.07 -10.00 8.91
CA ILE A 242 -23.57 -11.00 9.87
C ILE A 242 -24.36 -10.80 11.15
N ASN A 243 -25.08 -11.82 11.59
CA ASN A 243 -25.99 -11.78 12.74
C ASN A 243 -26.96 -10.59 12.68
N ASN A 244 -27.62 -10.43 11.52
CA ASN A 244 -28.51 -9.30 11.18
C ASN A 244 -27.86 -7.91 11.21
N LYS A 245 -26.55 -7.78 11.44
CA LYS A 245 -25.85 -6.49 11.48
C LYS A 245 -25.15 -6.24 10.15
N LYS A 246 -25.16 -4.97 9.73
CA LYS A 246 -24.39 -4.50 8.57
C LYS A 246 -22.88 -4.54 8.89
N PHE A 247 -22.05 -4.81 7.90
CA PHE A 247 -20.60 -4.77 8.05
C PHE A 247 -19.89 -4.24 6.81
N ASP A 248 -18.62 -3.88 6.98
CA ASP A 248 -17.66 -3.67 5.89
C ASP A 248 -16.32 -4.33 6.25
N LEU A 249 -15.52 -4.65 5.24
CA LEU A 249 -14.19 -5.24 5.38
C LEU A 249 -13.11 -4.18 5.28
N ARG A 250 -12.19 -4.15 6.25
CA ARG A 250 -10.92 -3.43 6.16
C ARG A 250 -9.87 -4.35 5.55
N VAL A 251 -9.58 -4.15 4.27
CA VAL A 251 -8.57 -4.92 3.52
C VAL A 251 -7.29 -4.10 3.39
N TYR A 252 -6.12 -4.73 3.59
CA TYR A 252 -4.83 -4.06 3.50
C TYR A 252 -4.13 -4.37 2.17
N LEU A 253 -3.72 -3.31 1.47
CA LEU A 253 -3.03 -3.38 0.19
C LEU A 253 -1.67 -2.71 0.33
N LEU A 254 -0.64 -3.32 -0.21
CA LEU A 254 0.70 -2.75 -0.28
C LEU A 254 1.06 -2.52 -1.75
N GLU A 255 1.40 -1.28 -2.08
CA GLU A 255 1.98 -0.90 -3.35
C GLU A 255 3.47 -0.63 -3.17
N THR A 256 4.33 -1.15 -4.04
CA THR A 256 5.81 -1.03 -3.92
C THR A 256 6.48 -0.39 -5.14
N GLY A 257 5.67 0.22 -6.01
CA GLY A 257 6.09 1.01 -7.16
C GLY A 257 4.95 1.18 -8.16
N HIS A 258 5.00 2.25 -8.96
CA HIS A 258 4.07 2.49 -10.08
C HIS A 258 4.72 2.28 -11.46
N ASP A 259 6.04 2.41 -11.55
CA ASP A 259 6.79 2.20 -12.79
C ASP A 259 8.01 1.29 -12.58
N PRO A 260 7.79 -0.04 -12.42
CA PRO A 260 6.57 -0.79 -12.74
C PRO A 260 5.58 -0.91 -11.57
N LEU A 261 4.30 -1.06 -11.91
CA LEU A 261 3.20 -1.19 -10.94
C LEU A 261 3.25 -2.56 -10.26
N LYS A 262 3.36 -2.58 -8.93
CA LYS A 262 3.39 -3.81 -8.12
C LYS A 262 2.46 -3.67 -6.93
N ILE A 263 1.53 -4.62 -6.79
CA ILE A 263 0.43 -4.58 -5.84
C ILE A 263 0.36 -5.92 -5.11
N TYR A 264 0.26 -5.85 -3.79
CA TYR A 264 0.11 -6.98 -2.89
C TYR A 264 -1.14 -6.79 -2.02
N ILE A 265 -1.85 -7.87 -1.74
CA ILE A 265 -2.97 -7.91 -0.79
C ILE A 265 -2.57 -8.70 0.44
N TYR A 266 -2.89 -8.20 1.63
CA TYR A 266 -2.69 -8.95 2.86
C TYR A 266 -3.86 -9.93 3.05
N LYS A 267 -3.55 -11.20 3.30
CA LYS A 267 -4.55 -12.28 3.43
C LYS A 267 -5.53 -12.05 4.56
N GLU A 268 -5.06 -11.46 5.67
CA GLU A 268 -5.90 -11.17 6.83
C GLU A 268 -6.53 -9.78 6.69
N PHE A 269 -7.85 -9.72 6.83
CA PHE A 269 -8.63 -8.50 7.01
C PHE A 269 -9.41 -8.59 8.32
N PHE A 270 -10.10 -7.52 8.69
CA PHE A 270 -11.15 -7.60 9.71
C PHE A 270 -12.43 -6.95 9.22
N ALA A 271 -13.56 -7.50 9.65
CA ALA A 271 -14.87 -6.90 9.42
C ALA A 271 -15.18 -5.91 10.54
N ARG A 272 -15.72 -4.74 10.19
CA ARG A 272 -16.26 -3.76 11.12
C ARG A 272 -17.77 -3.84 11.07
N MET A 273 -18.36 -4.22 12.20
CA MET A 273 -19.79 -4.44 12.34
C MET A 273 -20.50 -3.18 12.82
N ALA A 274 -21.73 -2.98 12.34
CA ALA A 274 -22.74 -2.18 13.01
C ALA A 274 -23.08 -2.82 14.38
N THR A 275 -23.48 -2.00 15.35
CA THR A 275 -23.85 -2.50 16.69
C THR A 275 -25.33 -2.84 16.80
N GLU A 276 -26.18 -2.26 15.94
CA GLU A 276 -27.62 -2.53 15.90
C GLU A 276 -28.03 -3.29 14.64
N ASP A 277 -29.15 -4.00 14.74
CA ASP A 277 -29.70 -4.82 13.67
C ASP A 277 -30.06 -3.94 12.47
N TYR A 278 -29.78 -4.47 11.28
CA TYR A 278 -29.98 -3.76 10.04
C TYR A 278 -31.44 -3.89 9.58
N ASP A 279 -32.07 -2.74 9.39
CA ASP A 279 -33.31 -2.60 8.66
C ASP A 279 -33.24 -1.33 7.80
N VAL A 280 -34.22 -1.16 6.91
CA VAL A 280 -34.41 0.08 6.15
C VAL A 280 -35.75 0.70 6.56
N ASP A 281 -35.87 1.10 7.82
CA ASP A 281 -37.01 1.91 8.26
C ASP A 281 -36.85 3.35 7.78
N ILE A 282 -37.60 3.73 6.73
CA ILE A 282 -37.63 5.10 6.17
C ILE A 282 -37.95 6.15 7.26
N LYS A 283 -38.71 5.79 8.30
CA LYS A 283 -39.06 6.70 9.39
C LYS A 283 -37.90 6.91 10.37
N ASN A 284 -36.90 6.05 10.37
CA ASN A 284 -35.77 6.05 11.30
C ASN A 284 -34.41 5.83 10.61
N LEU A 285 -34.17 6.59 9.53
CA LEU A 285 -32.88 6.58 8.81
C LEU A 285 -31.74 7.26 9.57
N ASP A 286 -32.04 8.03 10.62
CA ASP A 286 -31.04 8.81 11.36
C ASP A 286 -30.22 7.96 12.35
N ASN A 287 -30.62 6.71 12.58
CA ASN A 287 -29.89 5.80 13.45
C ASN A 287 -28.60 5.30 12.77
N THR A 288 -27.50 6.00 13.04
CA THR A 288 -26.18 5.66 12.51
C THR A 288 -25.64 4.31 12.99
N PHE A 289 -26.12 3.75 14.11
CA PHE A 289 -25.60 2.52 14.68
C PHE A 289 -25.95 1.26 13.87
N LYS A 290 -26.97 1.32 13.00
CA LYS A 290 -27.31 0.26 12.04
C LYS A 290 -26.82 0.52 10.61
N HIS A 291 -26.58 1.79 10.24
CA HIS A 291 -26.28 2.16 8.84
C HIS A 291 -24.81 2.43 8.54
N LEU A 292 -24.04 2.84 9.54
CA LEU A 292 -22.59 3.07 9.46
C LEU A 292 -21.84 1.98 10.22
N THR A 293 -20.59 1.73 9.86
CA THR A 293 -19.75 0.65 10.43
C THR A 293 -18.43 1.19 10.98
N ASN A 294 -18.19 2.50 10.89
CA ASN A 294 -16.97 3.12 11.41
C ASN A 294 -16.85 2.89 12.93
N ILE A 295 -15.70 2.38 13.37
CA ILE A 295 -15.39 2.10 14.78
C ILE A 295 -15.69 3.30 15.68
N HIS A 296 -15.28 4.52 15.29
CA HIS A 296 -15.54 5.73 16.07
C HIS A 296 -17.04 6.05 16.28
N VAL A 297 -17.90 5.66 15.33
CA VAL A 297 -19.35 5.77 15.49
C VAL A 297 -19.82 4.68 16.44
N GLN A 298 -19.44 3.43 16.18
CA GLN A 298 -19.94 2.26 16.91
C GLN A 298 -19.51 2.22 18.39
N GLN A 299 -18.31 2.70 18.72
CA GLN A 299 -17.84 2.82 20.10
C GLN A 299 -18.70 3.75 20.98
N LYS A 300 -19.50 4.63 20.38
CA LYS A 300 -20.43 5.51 21.11
C LYS A 300 -21.71 4.79 21.53
N ASN A 301 -21.98 3.58 21.02
CA ASN A 301 -23.08 2.76 21.49
C ASN A 301 -22.71 2.09 22.81
N GLU A 302 -23.02 2.74 23.92
CA GLU A 302 -22.65 2.28 25.26
C GLU A 302 -23.21 0.90 25.62
N LYS A 303 -24.28 0.46 24.93
CA LYS A 303 -24.97 -0.81 25.18
C LYS A 303 -24.23 -2.04 24.63
N ARG A 304 -23.30 -1.86 23.69
CA ARG A 304 -22.59 -2.97 23.01
C ARG A 304 -21.10 -2.69 22.81
N LYS A 305 -20.41 -2.44 23.93
CA LYS A 305 -18.95 -2.30 23.95
C LYS A 305 -18.32 -3.67 23.71
N ASN A 306 -17.44 -3.77 22.72
CA ASN A 306 -16.52 -4.89 22.42
C ASN A 306 -16.97 -5.96 21.38
N ASP A 307 -18.10 -5.78 20.68
CA ASP A 307 -18.61 -6.83 19.75
C ASP A 307 -18.84 -6.30 18.33
N PHE A 308 -17.86 -5.55 17.80
CA PHE A 308 -17.96 -4.88 16.51
C PHE A 308 -16.79 -5.11 15.54
N VAL A 309 -15.80 -5.94 15.91
CA VAL A 309 -14.71 -6.34 15.02
C VAL A 309 -14.69 -7.85 14.94
N LEU A 310 -14.72 -8.41 13.73
CA LEU A 310 -14.52 -9.84 13.49
C LEU A 310 -13.23 -10.06 12.72
N SER A 311 -12.48 -11.09 13.07
CA SER A 311 -11.31 -11.53 12.33
C SER A 311 -11.66 -12.03 10.93
N TYR A 312 -10.65 -12.19 10.09
CA TYR A 312 -10.74 -12.86 8.80
C TYR A 312 -11.46 -14.20 8.89
N GLN A 313 -11.03 -15.06 9.82
CA GLN A 313 -11.51 -16.43 9.93
C GLN A 313 -12.98 -16.47 10.38
N GLU A 314 -13.34 -15.69 11.40
CA GLU A 314 -14.73 -15.58 11.86
C GLU A 314 -15.66 -15.06 10.77
N THR A 315 -15.21 -14.04 10.02
CA THR A 315 -16.00 -13.45 8.93
C THR A 315 -16.18 -14.44 7.79
N LYS A 316 -15.10 -15.11 7.37
CA LYS A 316 -15.11 -16.10 6.30
C LYS A 316 -16.02 -17.27 6.67
N ASP A 317 -15.80 -17.90 7.82
CA ASP A 317 -16.55 -19.09 8.25
C ASP A 317 -18.04 -18.79 8.36
N TYR A 318 -18.40 -17.61 8.88
CA TYR A 318 -19.78 -17.17 8.93
C TYR A 318 -20.38 -17.04 7.52
N ILE A 319 -19.70 -16.35 6.61
CA ILE A 319 -20.22 -16.12 5.25
C ILE A 319 -20.38 -17.44 4.49
N GLU A 320 -19.37 -18.31 4.55
CA GLU A 320 -19.40 -19.59 3.84
C GLU A 320 -20.52 -20.48 4.38
N LYS A 321 -20.67 -20.56 5.71
CA LYS A 321 -21.69 -21.39 6.36
C LYS A 321 -23.11 -20.86 6.15
N GLU A 322 -23.36 -19.58 6.45
CA GLU A 322 -24.73 -19.04 6.48
C GLU A 322 -25.28 -18.76 5.08
N TYR A 323 -24.42 -18.43 4.12
CA TYR A 323 -24.86 -18.09 2.77
C TYR A 323 -24.54 -19.16 1.72
N ASN A 324 -23.85 -20.24 2.10
CA ASN A 324 -23.38 -21.29 1.19
C ASN A 324 -22.63 -20.70 -0.02
N ILE A 325 -21.68 -19.81 0.26
CA ILE A 325 -20.86 -19.12 -0.73
C ILE A 325 -19.43 -19.60 -0.59
N ASP A 326 -18.76 -19.82 -1.72
CA ASP A 326 -17.30 -19.93 -1.76
C ASP A 326 -16.68 -18.53 -1.64
N PHE A 327 -16.07 -18.24 -0.48
CA PHE A 327 -15.52 -16.91 -0.20
C PHE A 327 -14.39 -16.54 -1.16
N SER A 328 -13.73 -17.51 -1.79
CA SER A 328 -12.66 -17.23 -2.76
C SER A 328 -13.13 -16.35 -3.92
N LYS A 329 -14.39 -16.50 -4.36
CA LYS A 329 -14.98 -15.68 -5.42
C LYS A 329 -15.15 -14.21 -5.01
N ILE A 330 -15.54 -13.98 -3.76
CA ILE A 330 -15.63 -12.62 -3.20
C ILE A 330 -14.21 -12.05 -3.08
N TRP A 331 -13.26 -12.87 -2.64
CA TRP A 331 -11.87 -12.46 -2.52
C TRP A 331 -11.24 -12.08 -3.86
N ASP A 332 -11.52 -12.83 -4.93
CA ASP A 332 -11.05 -12.52 -6.28
C ASP A 332 -11.66 -11.21 -6.83
N ASP A 333 -12.95 -10.96 -6.55
CA ASP A 333 -13.61 -9.68 -6.87
C ASP A 333 -12.92 -8.50 -6.14
N ILE A 334 -12.56 -8.69 -4.85
CA ILE A 334 -11.81 -7.70 -4.07
C ILE A 334 -10.41 -7.46 -4.65
N LYS A 335 -9.69 -8.51 -5.06
CA LYS A 335 -8.37 -8.38 -5.71
C LYS A 335 -8.50 -7.58 -7.01
N ASP A 336 -9.52 -7.86 -7.81
CA ASP A 336 -9.77 -7.16 -9.07
C ASP A 336 -10.09 -5.66 -8.86
N ILE A 337 -10.94 -5.35 -7.87
CA ILE A 337 -11.20 -3.97 -7.43
C ILE A 337 -9.91 -3.26 -7.02
N ALA A 338 -9.03 -3.93 -6.28
CA ALA A 338 -7.76 -3.37 -5.83
C ALA A 338 -6.86 -3.02 -7.03
N VAL A 339 -6.61 -3.98 -7.93
CA VAL A 339 -5.76 -3.77 -9.10
C VAL A 339 -6.30 -2.65 -9.99
N LYS A 340 -7.59 -2.67 -10.31
CA LYS A 340 -8.23 -1.62 -11.12
C LYS A 340 -8.14 -0.25 -10.48
N SER A 341 -8.31 -0.16 -9.15
CA SER A 341 -8.17 1.09 -8.41
C SER A 341 -6.76 1.67 -8.54
N PHE A 342 -5.71 0.89 -8.30
CA PHE A 342 -4.32 1.38 -8.47
C PHE A 342 -3.98 1.74 -9.92
N ILE A 343 -4.53 1.06 -10.93
CA ILE A 343 -4.35 1.44 -12.34
C ILE A 343 -4.93 2.83 -12.62
N THR A 344 -6.02 3.24 -11.94
CA THR A 344 -6.55 4.60 -12.10
C THR A 344 -5.56 5.68 -11.68
N LEU A 345 -4.69 5.37 -10.71
CA LEU A 345 -3.64 6.25 -10.19
C LEU A 345 -2.35 6.19 -11.01
N ASN A 346 -2.02 5.03 -11.58
CA ASN A 346 -0.73 4.72 -12.18
C ASN A 346 -0.17 5.82 -13.12
N HIS A 347 -1.01 6.35 -14.01
CA HIS A 347 -0.60 7.38 -14.96
C HIS A 347 -0.28 8.74 -14.33
N ILE A 348 -0.90 9.08 -13.19
CA ILE A 348 -0.67 10.33 -12.47
C ILE A 348 0.71 10.27 -11.79
N GLU A 349 0.95 9.18 -11.07
CA GLU A 349 2.21 8.94 -10.34
C GLU A 349 3.39 8.80 -11.29
N THR A 350 3.24 8.05 -12.38
CA THR A 350 4.29 7.90 -13.41
C THR A 350 4.72 9.25 -13.99
N ASN A 351 3.76 10.14 -14.29
CA ASN A 351 4.08 11.48 -14.81
C ASN A 351 4.80 12.35 -13.78
N LYS A 352 4.52 12.13 -12.49
CA LYS A 352 5.13 12.88 -11.40
C LYS A 352 6.53 12.38 -11.06
N GLU A 353 6.74 11.07 -11.01
CA GLU A 353 8.06 10.44 -10.81
C GLU A 353 9.06 10.87 -11.88
N GLN A 354 8.63 11.05 -13.14
CA GLN A 354 9.50 11.56 -14.22
C GLN A 354 10.10 12.94 -13.94
N ASN A 355 9.52 13.72 -13.02
CA ASN A 355 10.05 15.04 -12.64
C ASN A 355 11.07 14.95 -11.49
N TYR A 356 11.35 13.75 -10.97
CA TYR A 356 12.21 13.53 -9.82
C TYR A 356 13.28 12.48 -10.12
N THR A 357 14.43 12.59 -9.46
CA THR A 357 15.49 11.58 -9.49
C THR A 357 15.20 10.45 -8.51
N LEU A 358 13.99 9.89 -8.58
CA LEU A 358 13.55 8.79 -7.73
C LEU A 358 13.78 7.46 -8.45
N HIS A 359 14.33 6.48 -7.74
CA HIS A 359 14.36 5.11 -8.25
C HIS A 359 13.01 4.43 -7.99
N SER A 360 12.55 3.62 -8.94
CA SER A 360 11.21 2.99 -8.93
C SER A 360 10.86 2.17 -7.68
N ASN A 361 11.86 1.77 -6.88
CA ASN A 361 11.68 0.93 -5.69
C ASN A 361 11.93 1.69 -4.37
N ASN A 362 12.11 3.02 -4.44
CA ASN A 362 12.29 3.82 -3.23
C ASN A 362 10.99 3.96 -2.43
N LEU A 363 9.84 3.85 -3.09
CA LEU A 363 8.55 4.15 -2.50
C LEU A 363 7.74 2.88 -2.29
N PHE A 364 7.04 2.82 -1.16
CA PHE A 364 6.01 1.82 -0.92
C PHE A 364 4.88 2.48 -0.13
N HIS A 365 3.65 1.99 -0.23
CA HIS A 365 2.51 2.59 0.46
C HIS A 365 1.51 1.54 0.89
N LEU A 366 1.04 1.67 2.13
CA LEU A 366 0.03 0.80 2.72
C LEU A 366 -1.33 1.50 2.66
N SER A 367 -2.27 0.92 1.93
CA SER A 367 -3.63 1.43 1.78
C SER A 367 -4.64 0.53 2.51
N GLY A 368 -5.61 1.13 3.18
CA GLY A 368 -6.77 0.42 3.74
C GLY A 368 -7.99 0.58 2.86
N PHE A 369 -8.42 -0.48 2.21
CA PHE A 369 -9.63 -0.49 1.40
C PHE A 369 -10.81 -0.86 2.30
N ASP A 370 -11.86 -0.05 2.25
CA ASP A 370 -13.12 -0.32 2.93
C ASP A 370 -14.10 -0.89 1.91
N ILE A 371 -14.36 -2.20 1.99
CA ILE A 371 -15.18 -2.95 1.03
C ILE A 371 -16.51 -3.36 1.68
N MET A 372 -17.61 -3.19 0.97
CA MET A 372 -18.92 -3.72 1.37
C MET A 372 -19.36 -4.82 0.41
N ILE A 373 -19.95 -5.88 0.94
CA ILE A 373 -20.52 -6.97 0.14
C ILE A 373 -22.04 -6.84 0.18
N ASP A 374 -22.69 -6.90 -0.97
CA ASP A 374 -24.15 -6.92 -1.05
C ASP A 374 -24.73 -8.35 -1.04
N ARG A 375 -26.06 -8.48 -0.93
CA ARG A 375 -26.76 -9.78 -0.94
C ARG A 375 -26.61 -10.53 -2.26
N ASN A 376 -26.26 -9.84 -3.34
CA ASN A 376 -25.95 -10.44 -4.64
C ASN A 376 -24.48 -10.87 -4.74
N LYS A 377 -23.72 -10.77 -3.63
CA LYS A 377 -22.33 -11.22 -3.50
C LYS A 377 -21.37 -10.36 -4.32
N LYS A 378 -21.79 -9.15 -4.67
CA LYS A 378 -20.95 -8.15 -5.33
C LYS A 378 -20.22 -7.32 -4.28
N SER A 379 -18.92 -7.11 -4.50
CA SER A 379 -18.09 -6.24 -3.67
C SER A 379 -18.16 -4.80 -4.17
N TRP A 380 -18.18 -3.87 -3.23
CA TRP A 380 -18.26 -2.44 -3.48
C TRP A 380 -17.15 -1.72 -2.73
N LEU A 381 -16.34 -0.95 -3.44
CA LEU A 381 -15.35 -0.07 -2.83
C LEU A 381 -16.04 1.19 -2.29
N ILE A 382 -15.90 1.41 -0.99
CA ILE A 382 -16.55 2.52 -0.27
C ILE A 382 -15.59 3.69 -0.06
N GLU A 383 -14.37 3.40 0.36
CA GLU A 383 -13.28 4.38 0.51
C GLU A 383 -11.91 3.69 0.54
N VAL A 384 -10.86 4.46 0.28
CA VAL A 384 -9.46 4.07 0.45
C VAL A 384 -8.83 4.97 1.50
N ASN A 385 -8.08 4.40 2.43
CA ASN A 385 -7.45 5.10 3.54
C ASN A 385 -5.92 5.08 3.40
N ASP A 386 -5.27 6.25 3.38
CA ASP A 386 -3.78 6.40 3.38
C ASP A 386 -3.11 5.97 4.68
N HIS A 387 -3.90 5.89 5.74
CA HIS A 387 -3.44 5.55 7.09
C HIS A 387 -4.44 4.59 7.69
N PRO A 388 -4.50 3.34 7.18
CA PRO A 388 -5.30 2.34 7.85
C PRO A 388 -4.73 2.20 9.25
N ALA A 389 -5.58 2.26 10.27
CA ALA A 389 -5.17 2.41 11.66
C ALA A 389 -4.32 1.23 12.16
N ILE A 390 -3.02 1.27 11.87
CA ILE A 390 -1.96 0.35 12.31
C ILE A 390 -1.57 0.58 13.80
N SER A 391 -2.55 1.00 14.60
CA SER A 391 -2.41 1.36 16.01
C SER A 391 -3.62 0.95 16.86
N ASP A 392 -4.63 0.33 16.24
CA ASP A 392 -5.84 -0.11 16.94
C ASP A 392 -5.52 -1.35 17.78
N LYS A 393 -5.85 -1.30 19.08
CA LYS A 393 -5.50 -2.36 20.04
C LYS A 393 -6.31 -3.64 19.79
N GLU A 394 -7.50 -3.46 19.25
CA GLU A 394 -8.46 -4.51 18.90
C GLU A 394 -7.91 -5.49 17.86
N VAL A 395 -6.88 -5.07 17.11
CA VAL A 395 -6.19 -5.88 16.09
C VAL A 395 -4.67 -5.84 16.27
N GLU A 396 -4.19 -5.80 17.52
CA GLU A 396 -2.77 -5.66 17.87
C GLU A 396 -1.87 -6.72 17.22
N VAL A 397 -2.27 -8.01 17.26
CA VAL A 397 -1.52 -9.11 16.65
C VAL A 397 -1.38 -8.91 15.14
N LEU A 398 -2.49 -8.56 14.47
CA LEU A 398 -2.49 -8.25 13.04
C LEU A 398 -1.58 -7.07 12.72
N ASN A 399 -1.58 -6.01 13.52
CA ASN A 399 -0.71 -4.85 13.32
C ASN A 399 0.77 -5.23 13.34
N TYR A 400 1.19 -6.08 14.29
CA TYR A 400 2.58 -6.55 14.33
C TYR A 400 2.93 -7.41 13.12
N LYS A 401 2.10 -8.39 12.77
CA LYS A 401 2.34 -9.27 11.61
C LYS A 401 2.42 -8.45 10.32
N LEU A 402 1.43 -7.59 10.09
CA LEU A 402 1.34 -6.70 8.92
C LEU A 402 2.56 -5.80 8.78
N LEU A 403 2.99 -5.13 9.87
CA LEU A 403 4.15 -4.23 9.81
C LEU A 403 5.46 -4.98 9.56
N ASN A 404 5.67 -6.16 10.15
CA ASN A 404 6.83 -6.99 9.84
C ASN A 404 6.84 -7.37 8.35
N ASP A 405 5.71 -7.82 7.84
CA ASP A 405 5.60 -8.29 6.46
C ASP A 405 5.74 -7.14 5.44
N ILE A 406 5.24 -5.94 5.75
CA ILE A 406 5.48 -4.75 4.92
C ILE A 406 6.99 -4.48 4.79
N LEU A 407 7.73 -4.56 5.89
CA LEU A 407 9.18 -4.31 5.88
C LEU A 407 9.94 -5.41 5.14
N ASN A 408 9.49 -6.67 5.25
CA ASN A 408 10.03 -7.80 4.49
C ASN A 408 9.83 -7.63 2.99
N VAL A 409 8.62 -7.24 2.55
CA VAL A 409 8.32 -6.98 1.13
C VAL A 409 9.09 -5.75 0.63
N ALA A 410 9.08 -4.64 1.36
CA ALA A 410 9.79 -3.41 1.00
C ALA A 410 11.31 -3.64 0.84
N GLY A 411 11.87 -4.58 1.61
CA GLY A 411 13.25 -5.03 1.48
C GLY A 411 14.26 -3.94 1.84
N ILE A 412 14.70 -3.95 3.10
CA ILE A 412 15.70 -3.01 3.60
C ILE A 412 17.09 -3.57 3.35
N VAL A 413 17.87 -2.91 2.50
CA VAL A 413 19.20 -3.36 2.09
C VAL A 413 20.26 -2.64 2.92
N PRO A 414 21.19 -3.35 3.56
CA PRO A 414 22.40 -2.73 4.09
C PRO A 414 23.24 -2.20 2.91
N TYR A 415 23.50 -0.89 2.89
CA TYR A 415 24.29 -0.23 1.85
C TYR A 415 25.26 0.77 2.48
N SER A 416 26.39 1.02 1.82
CA SER A 416 27.36 2.03 2.24
C SER A 416 26.78 3.42 2.06
N HIS A 417 26.59 4.14 3.14
CA HIS A 417 26.20 5.54 3.15
C HIS A 417 27.25 6.50 2.54
N LYS A 418 28.44 6.00 2.16
CA LYS A 418 29.47 6.75 1.43
C LYS A 418 29.44 6.50 -0.07
N THR A 419 29.41 5.22 -0.46
CA THR A 419 29.57 4.80 -1.86
C THR A 419 28.24 4.51 -2.54
N GLY A 420 27.19 4.27 -1.76
CA GLY A 420 25.86 3.88 -2.23
C GLY A 420 25.72 2.41 -2.61
N LEU A 421 26.77 1.60 -2.44
CA LEU A 421 26.80 0.19 -2.85
C LEU A 421 26.25 -0.72 -1.75
N ALA A 422 25.63 -1.84 -2.13
CA ALA A 422 25.12 -2.82 -1.18
C ALA A 422 26.26 -3.55 -0.44
N TYR A 423 25.95 -4.06 0.76
CA TYR A 423 26.89 -4.84 1.57
C TYR A 423 27.20 -6.20 0.93
N GLU A 424 28.47 -6.61 0.99
CA GLU A 424 29.03 -7.88 0.51
C GLU A 424 29.00 -8.14 -1.00
N GLU A 425 28.17 -7.46 -1.80
CA GLU A 425 28.23 -7.43 -3.28
C GLU A 425 27.20 -6.45 -3.85
N GLU A 426 27.47 -5.88 -5.04
CA GLU A 426 26.49 -5.10 -5.80
C GLU A 426 26.19 -5.75 -7.15
N CYS A 427 24.93 -5.68 -7.60
CA CYS A 427 24.59 -6.08 -8.95
C CYS A 427 25.24 -5.15 -9.99
N LYS A 428 25.70 -5.76 -11.08
CA LYS A 428 26.06 -5.03 -12.29
C LYS A 428 24.84 -4.94 -13.20
N TYR A 429 24.28 -3.75 -13.29
CA TYR A 429 23.18 -3.46 -14.21
C TYR A 429 23.73 -2.99 -15.55
N LYS A 430 23.07 -3.40 -16.64
CA LYS A 430 23.44 -2.94 -17.98
C LYS A 430 23.04 -1.48 -18.21
N ASP A 431 21.87 -1.11 -17.70
CA ASP A 431 21.28 0.20 -17.79
C ASP A 431 20.24 0.38 -16.66
N THR A 432 19.59 1.54 -16.62
CA THR A 432 18.57 1.87 -15.60
C THR A 432 17.33 0.98 -15.70
N LEU A 433 16.98 0.51 -16.89
CA LEU A 433 15.85 -0.37 -17.10
C LEU A 433 16.14 -1.75 -16.52
N ASP A 434 17.30 -2.33 -16.84
CA ASP A 434 17.78 -3.58 -16.24
C ASP A 434 17.85 -3.49 -14.71
N GLU A 435 18.26 -2.35 -14.15
CA GLU A 435 18.21 -2.11 -12.70
C GLU A 435 16.80 -2.24 -12.13
N VAL A 436 15.83 -1.53 -12.70
CA VAL A 436 14.45 -1.55 -12.22
C VAL A 436 13.84 -2.95 -12.29
N ILE A 437 14.12 -3.68 -13.37
CA ILE A 437 13.60 -5.04 -13.59
C ILE A 437 14.25 -6.03 -12.62
N GLN A 438 15.57 -6.05 -12.48
CA GLN A 438 16.25 -6.99 -11.57
C GLN A 438 15.85 -6.73 -10.11
N GLN A 439 15.74 -5.46 -9.69
CA GLN A 439 15.24 -5.12 -8.36
C GLN A 439 13.79 -5.62 -8.13
N SER A 440 12.92 -5.51 -9.14
CA SER A 440 11.54 -6.01 -9.06
C SER A 440 11.49 -7.54 -9.00
N ILE A 441 12.34 -8.25 -9.75
CA ILE A 441 12.43 -9.71 -9.69
C ILE A 441 12.91 -10.16 -8.30
N CYS A 442 13.93 -9.50 -7.74
CA CYS A 442 14.40 -9.78 -6.39
C CYS A 442 13.31 -9.57 -5.34
N GLU A 443 12.53 -8.49 -5.46
CA GLU A 443 11.38 -8.24 -4.60
C GLU A 443 10.36 -9.40 -4.63
N PHE A 444 10.04 -9.94 -5.81
CA PHE A 444 9.11 -11.06 -5.93
C PHE A 444 9.60 -12.36 -5.29
N THR A 445 10.89 -12.44 -4.95
CA THR A 445 11.49 -13.58 -4.25
C THR A 445 11.62 -13.38 -2.74
N ARG A 446 11.23 -12.21 -2.23
CA ARG A 446 11.30 -11.92 -0.78
C ARG A 446 10.18 -12.66 -0.03
N PRO A 447 10.37 -12.93 1.28
CA PRO A 447 9.31 -13.47 2.11
C PRO A 447 8.13 -12.50 2.16
N LEU A 448 6.97 -12.94 1.68
CA LEU A 448 5.76 -12.10 1.64
C LEU A 448 4.97 -12.10 2.96
N GLY A 449 5.19 -13.10 3.82
CA GLY A 449 4.43 -13.29 5.05
C GLY A 449 2.94 -13.48 4.74
N GLY A 450 2.09 -12.61 5.30
CA GLY A 450 0.67 -12.57 4.99
C GLY A 450 0.32 -11.93 3.64
N PHE A 451 1.26 -11.34 2.91
CA PHE A 451 0.99 -10.77 1.59
C PHE A 451 0.92 -11.83 0.48
N GLU A 452 0.06 -11.58 -0.48
CA GLU A 452 0.02 -12.23 -1.78
C GLU A 452 0.22 -11.12 -2.83
N ARG A 453 1.15 -11.29 -3.77
CA ARG A 453 1.22 -10.38 -4.92
C ARG A 453 -0.07 -10.57 -5.72
N ILE A 454 -0.75 -9.52 -6.15
CA ILE A 454 -1.96 -9.62 -6.99
C ILE A 454 -1.75 -9.03 -8.38
N PHE A 455 -0.76 -8.16 -8.54
CA PHE A 455 -0.33 -7.66 -9.83
C PHE A 455 1.16 -7.27 -9.75
N PRO A 456 1.95 -7.51 -10.80
CA PRO A 456 1.62 -8.25 -12.03
C PRO A 456 1.76 -9.77 -11.84
N LYS A 457 0.82 -10.55 -12.37
CA LYS A 457 0.94 -12.02 -12.51
C LYS A 457 0.84 -12.43 -13.98
N LYS A 458 1.46 -13.56 -14.33
CA LYS A 458 1.50 -14.07 -15.71
C LYS A 458 0.10 -14.20 -16.32
N GLU A 459 -0.83 -14.71 -15.53
CA GLU A 459 -2.23 -14.96 -15.88
C GLU A 459 -3.10 -13.70 -16.00
N ASN A 460 -2.70 -12.57 -15.41
CA ASN A 460 -3.55 -11.39 -15.32
C ASN A 460 -3.01 -10.12 -16.00
N ILE A 461 -1.72 -10.09 -16.38
CA ILE A 461 -1.10 -8.97 -17.09
C ILE A 461 -1.92 -8.56 -18.32
N ASP A 462 -2.33 -9.52 -19.16
CA ASP A 462 -3.02 -9.20 -20.41
C ASP A 462 -4.42 -8.64 -20.19
N TYR A 463 -5.12 -9.10 -19.15
CA TYR A 463 -6.42 -8.55 -18.77
C TYR A 463 -6.30 -7.11 -18.31
N TYR A 464 -5.34 -6.80 -17.44
CA TYR A 464 -5.19 -5.46 -16.85
C TYR A 464 -4.48 -4.46 -17.77
N LYS A 465 -3.59 -4.91 -18.66
CA LYS A 465 -2.84 -4.06 -19.60
C LYS A 465 -3.75 -3.13 -20.41
N LYS A 466 -4.95 -3.59 -20.81
CA LYS A 466 -5.92 -2.81 -21.59
C LYS A 466 -6.44 -1.56 -20.86
N PHE A 467 -6.29 -1.50 -19.53
CA PHE A 467 -6.72 -0.37 -18.71
C PHE A 467 -5.61 0.67 -18.50
N PHE A 468 -4.33 0.37 -18.75
CA PHE A 468 -3.29 1.39 -18.60
C PHE A 468 -3.47 2.50 -19.65
N LYS A 469 -3.53 3.77 -19.21
CA LYS A 469 -3.58 4.91 -20.15
C LYS A 469 -2.33 5.00 -21.03
N LYS A 470 -1.18 4.63 -20.46
CA LYS A 470 0.11 4.48 -21.13
C LYS A 470 0.86 3.35 -20.42
N VAL A 471 1.38 2.40 -21.19
CA VAL A 471 2.30 1.38 -20.67
C VAL A 471 3.72 1.93 -20.79
N THR A 472 4.43 2.00 -19.68
CA THR A 472 5.83 2.44 -19.64
C THR A 472 6.79 1.32 -20.07
N PRO A 473 8.03 1.66 -20.45
CA PRO A 473 9.06 0.66 -20.69
C PRO A 473 9.30 -0.28 -19.50
N ASN A 474 9.35 0.24 -18.26
CA ASN A 474 9.60 -0.61 -17.09
C ASN A 474 8.44 -1.59 -16.87
N ASN A 475 7.18 -1.16 -17.00
CA ASN A 475 6.03 -2.07 -16.94
C ASN A 475 6.11 -3.13 -18.05
N GLN A 476 6.32 -2.72 -19.30
CA GLN A 476 6.32 -3.65 -20.43
C GLN A 476 7.43 -4.70 -20.29
N VAL A 477 8.66 -4.30 -19.98
CA VAL A 477 9.79 -5.24 -19.85
C VAL A 477 9.62 -6.14 -18.63
N LEU A 478 9.11 -5.63 -17.50
CA LEU A 478 8.83 -6.47 -16.34
C LEU A 478 7.81 -7.55 -16.68
N TRP A 479 6.75 -7.18 -17.39
CA TRP A 479 5.71 -8.12 -17.80
C TRP A 479 6.24 -9.17 -18.77
N ASP A 480 7.10 -8.79 -19.72
CA ASP A 480 7.72 -9.74 -20.65
C ASP A 480 8.65 -10.71 -19.91
N GLU A 481 9.41 -10.25 -18.91
CA GLU A 481 10.21 -11.13 -18.04
C GLU A 481 9.33 -12.08 -17.21
N ILE A 482 8.24 -11.59 -16.61
CA ILE A 482 7.29 -12.43 -15.86
C ILE A 482 6.63 -13.48 -16.75
N LYS A 483 6.43 -13.22 -18.04
CA LYS A 483 5.87 -14.20 -18.97
C LYS A 483 6.87 -15.27 -19.38
N LYS A 484 8.16 -14.94 -19.46
CA LYS A 484 9.24 -15.89 -19.81
C LYS A 484 9.50 -16.90 -18.70
N PHE A 485 9.46 -16.45 -17.47
CA PHE A 485 9.69 -17.30 -16.31
C PHE A 485 8.35 -17.75 -15.75
N ASP A 486 8.19 -19.02 -15.38
CA ASP A 486 7.08 -19.42 -14.52
C ASP A 486 7.38 -18.96 -13.09
N LEU A 487 7.35 -17.64 -12.87
CA LEU A 487 7.51 -17.02 -11.56
C LEU A 487 6.23 -17.20 -10.74
N ASN A 488 5.74 -18.43 -10.64
CA ASN A 488 4.93 -18.88 -9.51
C ASN A 488 5.86 -19.00 -8.28
N ILE A 489 6.60 -17.92 -7.97
CA ILE A 489 7.47 -17.83 -6.80
C ILE A 489 6.64 -17.93 -5.51
N GLU A 490 5.33 -17.69 -5.58
CA GLU A 490 4.39 -17.82 -4.47
C GLU A 490 4.39 -19.23 -3.85
N GLU A 491 4.66 -20.31 -4.62
CA GLU A 491 4.74 -21.68 -4.08
C GLU A 491 6.03 -21.98 -3.30
N ASN A 492 7.08 -21.16 -3.47
CA ASN A 492 8.36 -21.35 -2.78
C ASN A 492 8.49 -20.55 -1.46
N ASN A 493 7.50 -19.72 -1.11
CA ASN A 493 7.43 -19.07 0.21
C ASN A 493 6.92 -20.07 1.27
N LYS A 494 7.65 -21.16 1.48
CA LYS A 494 7.44 -22.07 2.61
C LYS A 494 7.91 -21.37 3.88
N PHE A 495 7.02 -20.56 4.47
CA PHE A 495 7.06 -20.35 5.92
C PHE A 495 6.91 -21.72 6.58
N ILE A 496 7.65 -21.97 7.66
CA ILE A 496 7.41 -23.14 8.50
C ILE A 496 6.00 -22.99 9.09
N LYS A 497 4.98 -23.54 8.40
CA LYS A 497 3.73 -23.93 9.04
C LYS A 497 4.09 -25.06 9.99
N ARG A 498 4.45 -24.74 11.25
CA ARG A 498 4.22 -25.69 12.32
C ARG A 498 2.70 -25.83 12.39
N GLU A 499 2.22 -27.01 11.99
CA GLU A 499 0.85 -27.43 12.17
C GLU A 499 0.37 -27.02 13.57
N LEU A 500 -0.73 -26.26 13.61
CA LEU A 500 -1.56 -26.07 14.79
C LEU A 500 -2.90 -26.75 14.52
#